data_AF-A0A7X8X0T9-F1
#
_entry.id   AF-A0A7X8X0T9-F1
#
_cell.length_a   1.000
_cell.length_b   1.000
_cell.length_c   1.000
_cell.angle_alpha   90.00
_cell.angle_beta   90.00
_cell.angle_gamma   90.00
#
_symmetry.space_group_name_H-M   'P 1'
#
loop_
_entity.id
_entity.type
_entity.pdbx_description
1 polymer ?
#
loop_
_entity_poly.entity_id
_entity_poly.type
_entity_poly.pdbx_seq_one_letter_code
_entity_poly.pdbx_strand_id
1 'polypeptide(L)'
;MAKSDELLKLNDYEALKKKPFNFEYLQNKGFGYSEDINELALYQIKSLKKDLFNTLENNPVVKVFFYDIDAVNTKITYKHIHANTNNNTMGGGNIKVEAIYNALKHNDLSLLELEDKVIFEKLLKFNGSYKEVSEYIDYLFYVRKYELAKYKELKAYLDLEVTLKNILAIIRNSFAGTKVSLLPFGLIEEVMKVDELVKYASNLYVGYFEKPLSEFLVDRDLEKLSNEFRKDFYYILKDYEYEMDSFGIIMLYVYKKMIELENIKAIYYNPDISLSELVIL
;
A
#
# COMPACT_ATOMS: atom_id res chain seq x y z
N MET A 1 27.53 4.11 1.24
CA MET A 1 26.46 3.61 0.35
C MET A 1 25.83 4.81 -0.31
N ALA A 2 25.81 4.88 -1.64
CA ALA A 2 25.11 5.94 -2.35
C ALA A 2 23.60 5.81 -2.08
N LYS A 3 22.94 6.91 -1.70
CA LYS A 3 21.48 6.98 -1.55
C LYS A 3 20.88 7.40 -2.89
N SER A 4 19.85 6.71 -3.34
CA SER A 4 19.00 7.18 -4.43
C SER A 4 18.08 8.28 -3.89
N ASP A 5 18.58 9.51 -3.86
CA ASP A 5 17.80 10.67 -3.44
C ASP A 5 16.86 11.15 -4.56
N GLU A 6 17.13 10.76 -5.82
CA GLU A 6 16.30 11.04 -6.99
C GLU A 6 15.42 9.84 -7.36
N LEU A 7 14.19 10.12 -7.80
CA LEU A 7 13.30 9.11 -8.37
C LEU A 7 13.70 8.79 -9.82
N LEU A 8 13.50 7.54 -10.23
CA LEU A 8 13.66 7.05 -11.58
C LEU A 8 12.73 7.79 -12.53
N LYS A 9 13.30 8.27 -13.64
CA LYS A 9 12.58 8.94 -14.72
C LYS A 9 12.12 7.93 -15.77
N LEU A 10 11.27 8.35 -16.71
CA LEU A 10 10.77 7.48 -17.79
C LEU A 10 11.89 6.74 -18.53
N ASN A 11 12.96 7.45 -18.92
CA ASN A 11 14.11 6.86 -19.62
C ASN A 11 14.85 5.81 -18.77
N ASP A 12 14.75 5.91 -17.45
CA ASP A 12 15.36 4.94 -16.54
C ASP A 12 14.54 3.64 -16.54
N TYR A 13 13.21 3.73 -16.55
CA TYR A 13 12.35 2.55 -16.73
C TYR A 13 12.52 1.90 -18.10
N GLU A 14 12.70 2.70 -19.17
CA GLU A 14 13.05 2.18 -20.50
C GLU A 14 14.38 1.42 -20.48
N ALA A 15 15.37 1.92 -19.74
CA ALA A 15 16.66 1.24 -19.58
C ALA A 15 16.52 -0.09 -18.83
N LEU A 16 15.66 -0.16 -17.82
CA LEU A 16 15.41 -1.38 -17.04
C LEU A 16 14.69 -2.47 -17.83
N LYS A 17 13.91 -2.11 -18.85
CA LYS A 17 13.24 -3.08 -19.74
C LYS A 17 14.18 -3.83 -20.69
N LYS A 18 15.45 -3.44 -20.80
CA LYS A 18 16.44 -4.16 -21.62
C LYS A 18 16.65 -5.58 -21.07
N LYS A 19 16.80 -6.57 -21.95
CA LYS A 19 17.05 -7.98 -21.58
C LYS A 19 18.56 -8.28 -21.67
N PRO A 20 19.18 -8.91 -20.65
CA PRO A 20 18.62 -9.27 -19.34
C PRO A 20 18.39 -8.06 -18.42
N PHE A 21 17.55 -8.20 -17.39
CA PHE A 21 17.27 -7.14 -16.42
C PHE A 21 18.56 -6.61 -15.80
N ASN A 22 18.74 -5.28 -15.82
CA ASN A 22 20.03 -4.66 -15.53
C ASN A 22 20.13 -4.19 -14.06
N PHE A 23 20.57 -5.06 -13.16
CA PHE A 23 20.84 -4.71 -11.76
C PHE A 23 21.99 -3.70 -11.60
N GLU A 24 23.01 -3.74 -12.45
CA GLU A 24 24.12 -2.78 -12.44
C GLU A 24 23.62 -1.34 -12.69
N TYR A 25 22.61 -1.19 -13.55
CA TYR A 25 21.95 0.09 -13.77
C TYR A 25 21.30 0.64 -12.50
N LEU A 26 20.57 -0.20 -11.76
CA LEU A 26 19.98 0.18 -10.47
C LEU A 26 21.06 0.53 -9.43
N GLN A 27 22.16 -0.23 -9.39
CA GLN A 27 23.30 0.07 -8.53
C GLN A 27 23.86 1.47 -8.82
N ASN A 28 24.07 1.81 -10.10
CA ASN A 28 24.55 3.12 -10.54
C ASN A 28 23.57 4.25 -10.21
N LYS A 29 22.28 3.95 -10.08
CA LYS A 29 21.22 4.87 -9.63
C LYS A 29 21.10 4.98 -8.12
N GLY A 30 21.96 4.30 -7.35
CA GLY A 30 22.00 4.39 -5.89
C GLY A 30 21.08 3.42 -5.16
N PHE A 31 20.59 2.36 -5.82
CA PHE A 31 19.76 1.33 -5.17
C PHE A 31 20.57 0.32 -4.34
N GLY A 32 21.91 0.40 -4.40
CA GLY A 32 22.80 -0.56 -3.75
C GLY A 32 23.03 -1.82 -4.59
N TYR A 33 23.85 -2.72 -4.06
CA TYR A 33 24.17 -3.99 -4.72
C TYR A 33 23.08 -5.02 -4.39
N SER A 34 22.50 -5.64 -5.42
CA SER A 34 21.61 -6.80 -5.31
C SER A 34 21.60 -7.55 -6.63
N GLU A 35 21.43 -8.87 -6.57
CA GLU A 35 21.19 -9.74 -7.73
C GLU A 35 19.77 -10.34 -7.71
N ASP A 36 19.03 -10.13 -6.63
CA ASP A 36 17.64 -10.54 -6.47
C ASP A 36 16.74 -9.31 -6.27
N ILE A 37 15.59 -9.29 -6.95
CA ILE A 37 14.69 -8.15 -6.91
C ILE A 37 13.97 -8.00 -5.56
N ASN A 38 13.69 -9.11 -4.87
CA ASN A 38 13.04 -9.07 -3.56
C ASN A 38 14.03 -8.62 -2.49
N GLU A 39 15.29 -9.05 -2.57
CA GLU A 39 16.36 -8.54 -1.71
C GLU A 39 16.57 -7.04 -1.91
N LEU A 40 16.59 -6.56 -3.17
CA LEU A 40 16.67 -5.13 -3.49
C LEU A 40 15.49 -4.35 -2.91
N ALA A 41 14.27 -4.83 -3.15
CA ALA A 41 13.06 -4.18 -2.63
C ALA A 41 13.05 -4.13 -1.10
N LEU A 42 13.43 -5.23 -0.44
CA LEU A 42 13.53 -5.29 1.02
C LEU A 42 14.58 -4.32 1.56
N TYR A 43 15.75 -4.27 0.93
CA TYR A 43 16.81 -3.34 1.30
C TYR A 43 16.34 -1.89 1.19
N GLN A 44 15.66 -1.54 0.09
CA GLN A 44 15.14 -0.20 -0.14
C GLN A 44 14.05 0.19 0.86
N ILE A 45 13.10 -0.71 1.15
CA ILE A 45 12.07 -0.48 2.18
C ILE A 45 12.71 -0.25 3.56
N LYS A 46 13.70 -1.07 3.94
CA LYS A 46 14.43 -0.90 5.21
C LYS A 46 15.21 0.41 5.27
N SER A 47 15.85 0.80 4.16
CA SER A 47 16.57 2.06 4.06
C SER A 47 15.63 3.25 4.21
N LEU A 48 14.51 3.25 3.47
CA LEU A 48 13.47 4.28 3.57
C LEU A 48 12.95 4.39 5.01
N LYS A 49 12.59 3.27 5.63
CA LYS A 49 12.13 3.25 7.03
C LYS A 49 13.15 3.86 8.00
N LYS A 50 14.41 3.47 7.88
CA LYS A 50 15.51 3.99 8.72
C LYS A 50 15.69 5.49 8.51
N ASP A 51 15.66 5.95 7.26
CA ASP A 51 15.82 7.36 6.93
C ASP A 51 14.67 8.19 7.50
N LEU A 52 13.43 7.73 7.38
CA LEU A 52 12.27 8.40 8.00
C LEU A 52 12.38 8.47 9.53
N PHE A 53 12.75 7.38 10.20
CA PHE A 53 12.93 7.40 11.65
C PHE A 53 14.07 8.32 12.07
N ASN A 54 15.16 8.43 11.30
CA ASN A 54 16.23 9.38 11.60
C ASN A 54 15.77 10.82 11.41
N THR A 55 15.13 11.12 10.27
CA THR A 55 14.64 12.47 9.93
C THR A 55 13.56 12.96 10.90
N LEU A 56 12.74 12.05 11.41
CA LEU A 56 11.64 12.35 12.34
C LEU A 56 11.95 11.95 13.79
N GLU A 57 13.21 11.83 14.17
CA GLU A 57 13.63 11.61 15.56
C GLU A 57 12.91 10.44 16.28
N ASN A 58 12.79 9.31 15.59
CA ASN A 58 12.09 8.11 16.04
C ASN A 58 10.58 8.29 16.29
N ASN A 59 9.94 9.26 15.63
CA ASN A 59 8.51 9.49 15.78
C ASN A 59 7.67 8.26 15.34
N PRO A 60 6.77 7.73 16.20
CA PRO A 60 5.92 6.58 15.90
C PRO A 60 5.05 6.73 14.64
N VAL A 61 4.78 7.96 14.20
CA VAL A 61 3.99 8.24 12.99
C VAL A 61 4.55 7.54 11.75
N VAL A 62 5.87 7.31 11.69
CA VAL A 62 6.54 6.60 10.58
C VAL A 62 5.97 5.18 10.41
N LYS A 63 5.49 4.55 11.49
CA LYS A 63 4.91 3.20 11.44
C LYS A 63 3.69 3.11 10.51
N VAL A 64 2.95 4.22 10.35
CA VAL A 64 1.74 4.29 9.52
C VAL A 64 2.01 3.78 8.10
N PHE A 65 3.15 4.13 7.51
CA PHE A 65 3.48 3.75 6.13
C PHE A 65 3.82 2.27 5.93
N PHE A 66 4.19 1.56 7.00
CA PHE A 66 4.67 0.18 6.91
C PHE A 66 3.64 -0.83 7.43
N TYR A 67 2.52 -0.37 7.99
CA TYR A 67 1.45 -1.25 8.46
C TYR A 67 0.73 -2.01 7.35
N ASP A 68 0.76 -1.53 6.10
CA ASP A 68 0.20 -2.29 4.98
C ASP A 68 0.99 -3.59 4.73
N ILE A 69 2.31 -3.56 4.95
CA ILE A 69 3.17 -4.77 4.89
C ILE A 69 2.81 -5.72 6.04
N ASP A 70 2.62 -5.19 7.25
CA ASP A 70 2.23 -5.98 8.42
C ASP A 70 0.84 -6.63 8.24
N ALA A 71 -0.12 -5.91 7.67
CA ALA A 71 -1.45 -6.42 7.34
C ALA A 71 -1.38 -7.57 6.33
N VAL A 72 -0.60 -7.41 5.25
CA VAL A 72 -0.39 -8.48 4.26
C VAL A 72 0.29 -9.69 4.89
N ASN A 73 1.34 -9.49 5.68
CA ASN A 73 2.03 -10.58 6.38
C ASN A 73 1.12 -11.32 7.37
N THR A 74 0.26 -10.59 8.07
CA THR A 74 -0.74 -11.16 8.99
C THR A 74 -1.73 -12.03 8.23
N LYS A 75 -2.22 -11.58 7.07
CA LYS A 75 -3.12 -12.38 6.20
C LYS A 75 -2.45 -13.63 5.64
N ILE A 76 -1.22 -13.50 5.14
CA ILE A 76 -0.45 -14.64 4.60
C ILE A 76 -0.20 -15.66 5.71
N THR A 77 0.20 -15.21 6.89
CA THR A 77 0.49 -16.06 8.04
C THR A 77 -0.78 -16.77 8.53
N TYR A 78 -1.90 -16.04 8.65
CA TYR A 78 -3.20 -16.61 8.99
C TYR A 78 -3.61 -17.70 7.98
N LYS A 79 -3.52 -17.40 6.68
CA LYS A 79 -3.82 -18.38 5.63
C LYS A 79 -2.90 -19.59 5.70
N HIS A 80 -1.59 -19.40 5.94
CA HIS A 80 -0.65 -20.49 6.10
C HIS A 80 -1.02 -21.41 7.27
N ILE A 81 -1.34 -20.85 8.43
CA ILE A 81 -1.70 -21.60 9.65
C ILE A 81 -2.95 -22.47 9.46
N HIS A 82 -3.94 -21.96 8.74
CA HIS A 82 -5.27 -22.58 8.65
C HIS A 82 -5.51 -23.35 7.33
N ALA A 83 -4.79 -23.03 6.26
CA ALA A 83 -4.96 -23.64 4.94
C ALA A 83 -3.69 -24.31 4.38
N ASN A 84 -2.61 -24.42 5.16
CA ASN A 84 -1.35 -25.07 4.77
C ASN A 84 -0.76 -24.55 3.45
N THR A 85 -0.88 -23.25 3.18
CA THR A 85 -0.30 -22.62 1.99
C THR A 85 1.17 -22.24 2.19
N ASN A 86 1.89 -21.90 1.13
CA ASN A 86 3.25 -21.35 1.25
C ASN A 86 3.25 -20.03 2.05
N ASN A 87 4.20 -19.89 2.97
CA ASN A 87 4.36 -18.70 3.80
C ASN A 87 5.31 -17.69 3.15
N ASN A 88 4.84 -17.00 2.10
CA ASN A 88 5.64 -16.04 1.33
C ASN A 88 5.51 -14.62 1.90
N THR A 89 5.86 -14.43 3.17
CA THR A 89 5.80 -13.11 3.83
C THR A 89 6.89 -12.16 3.33
N MET A 90 6.62 -10.87 3.39
CA MET A 90 7.54 -9.80 3.01
C MET A 90 8.25 -9.22 4.24
N GLY A 91 9.53 -8.90 4.13
CA GLY A 91 10.20 -8.11 5.19
C GLY A 91 9.89 -6.61 5.08
N GLY A 92 10.27 -5.83 6.09
CA GLY A 92 10.19 -4.35 6.05
C GLY A 92 9.01 -3.73 6.82
N GLY A 93 8.05 -4.55 7.26
CA GLY A 93 6.98 -4.15 8.17
C GLY A 93 7.47 -3.68 9.55
N ASN A 94 6.56 -3.20 10.39
CA ASN A 94 6.86 -2.83 11.79
C ASN A 94 7.00 -4.05 12.68
N ILE A 95 6.29 -5.13 12.34
CA ILE A 95 6.21 -6.33 13.17
C ILE A 95 7.04 -7.42 12.51
N LYS A 96 7.89 -8.09 13.30
CA LYS A 96 8.62 -9.26 12.82
C LYS A 96 7.63 -10.37 12.46
N VAL A 97 7.84 -11.03 11.32
CA VAL A 97 7.00 -12.15 10.86
C VAL A 97 6.87 -13.26 11.90
N GLU A 98 7.96 -13.56 12.62
CA GLU A 98 7.96 -14.52 13.73
C GLU A 98 7.00 -14.12 14.86
N ALA A 99 6.91 -12.84 15.20
CA ALA A 99 5.99 -12.35 16.23
C ALA A 99 4.53 -12.48 15.76
N ILE A 100 4.25 -12.21 14.48
CA ILE A 100 2.93 -12.44 13.86
C ILE A 100 2.56 -13.93 13.93
N TYR A 101 3.49 -14.81 13.56
CA TYR A 101 3.27 -16.26 13.59
C TYR A 101 2.99 -16.75 15.01
N ASN A 102 3.81 -16.37 15.99
CA ASN A 102 3.65 -16.78 17.39
C ASN A 102 2.34 -16.24 17.98
N ALA A 103 1.97 -15.00 17.67
CA ALA A 103 0.70 -14.42 18.09
C ALA A 103 -0.50 -15.22 17.54
N LEU A 104 -0.51 -15.53 16.24
CA LEU A 104 -1.64 -16.22 15.60
C LEU A 104 -1.70 -17.71 15.89
N LYS A 105 -0.55 -18.40 15.95
CA LYS A 105 -0.50 -19.86 16.10
C LYS A 105 -0.52 -20.31 17.57
N HIS A 106 0.15 -19.55 18.43
CA HIS A 106 0.43 -19.93 19.81
C HIS A 106 -0.21 -19.00 20.85
N ASN A 107 -0.94 -17.97 20.41
CA ASN A 107 -1.44 -16.90 21.27
C ASN A 107 -0.33 -16.22 22.10
N ASP A 108 0.91 -16.27 21.61
CA ASP A 108 2.06 -15.67 22.28
C ASP A 108 2.32 -14.25 21.74
N LEU A 109 1.98 -13.27 22.58
CA LEU A 109 2.12 -11.85 22.28
C LEU A 109 3.41 -11.25 22.86
N SER A 110 4.33 -12.06 23.40
CA SER A 110 5.53 -11.58 24.09
C SER A 110 6.53 -10.84 23.18
N LEU A 111 6.57 -11.21 21.91
CA LEU A 111 7.45 -10.61 20.89
C LEU A 111 6.85 -9.36 20.21
N LEU A 112 5.62 -8.97 20.58
CA LEU A 112 4.95 -7.78 20.06
C LEU A 112 5.15 -6.59 21.00
N GLU A 113 5.34 -5.41 20.40
CA GLU A 113 5.29 -4.14 21.12
C GLU A 113 3.89 -3.93 21.73
N LEU A 114 3.81 -3.30 22.89
CA LEU A 114 2.56 -3.13 23.65
C LEU A 114 1.40 -2.60 22.80
N GLU A 115 1.71 -1.65 21.93
CA GLU A 115 0.74 -0.98 21.06
C GLU A 115 0.22 -1.86 19.91
N ASP A 116 1.03 -2.81 19.44
CA ASP A 116 0.63 -3.72 18.36
C ASP A 116 -0.12 -4.94 18.92
N LYS A 117 0.03 -5.29 20.22
CA LYS A 117 -0.70 -6.38 20.87
C LYS A 117 -2.21 -6.26 20.72
N VAL A 118 -2.74 -5.04 20.80
CA VAL A 118 -4.19 -4.77 20.72
C VAL A 118 -4.79 -5.29 19.41
N ILE A 119 -4.04 -5.27 18.31
CA ILE A 119 -4.47 -5.83 17.02
C ILE A 119 -4.71 -7.34 17.17
N PHE A 120 -3.72 -8.06 17.69
CA PHE A 120 -3.78 -9.52 17.80
C PHE A 120 -4.74 -10.00 18.90
N GLU A 121 -4.86 -9.28 20.01
CA GLU A 121 -5.86 -9.57 21.05
C GLU A 121 -7.30 -9.50 20.52
N LYS A 122 -7.58 -8.55 19.61
CA LYS A 122 -8.87 -8.45 18.93
C LYS A 122 -9.04 -9.54 17.88
N LEU A 123 -8.02 -9.76 17.05
CA LEU A 123 -8.02 -10.75 15.98
C LEU A 123 -8.23 -12.18 16.51
N LEU A 124 -7.56 -12.56 17.59
CA LEU A 124 -7.68 -13.90 18.21
C LEU A 124 -9.07 -14.19 18.80
N LYS A 125 -9.88 -13.15 19.04
CA LYS A 125 -11.27 -13.29 19.53
C LYS A 125 -12.28 -13.27 18.38
N PHE A 126 -11.86 -12.93 17.17
CA PHE A 126 -12.74 -12.82 16.02
C PHE A 126 -12.90 -14.16 15.32
N ASN A 127 -14.15 -14.57 15.13
CA ASN A 127 -14.50 -15.78 14.40
C ASN A 127 -15.22 -15.41 13.12
N GLY A 128 -14.71 -15.87 11.98
CA GLY A 128 -15.31 -15.61 10.66
C GLY A 128 -14.69 -16.50 9.59
N SER A 129 -15.22 -16.40 8.38
CA SER A 129 -14.61 -17.00 7.18
C SER A 129 -13.24 -16.39 6.87
N TYR A 130 -12.44 -17.04 6.02
CA TYR A 130 -11.15 -16.49 5.58
C TYR A 130 -11.25 -15.08 5.00
N LYS A 131 -12.33 -14.80 4.26
CA LYS A 131 -12.59 -13.47 3.71
C LYS A 131 -12.84 -12.47 4.83
N GLU A 132 -13.75 -12.78 5.76
CA GLU A 132 -14.09 -11.90 6.87
C GLU A 132 -12.90 -11.64 7.79
N VAL A 133 -12.05 -12.65 8.06
CA VAL A 133 -10.83 -12.47 8.84
C VAL A 133 -9.82 -11.60 8.10
N SER A 134 -9.65 -11.79 6.78
CA SER A 134 -8.79 -10.93 5.96
C SER A 134 -9.26 -9.47 5.99
N GLU A 135 -10.56 -9.23 5.88
CA GLU A 135 -11.17 -7.89 5.96
C GLU A 135 -11.04 -7.30 7.36
N TYR A 136 -11.17 -8.12 8.41
CA TYR A 136 -10.98 -7.69 9.79
C TYR A 136 -9.53 -7.32 10.10
N ILE A 137 -8.56 -8.03 9.51
CA ILE A 137 -7.14 -7.66 9.58
C ILE A 137 -6.94 -6.26 9.00
N ASP A 138 -7.46 -5.98 7.80
CA ASP A 138 -7.36 -4.64 7.21
C ASP A 138 -7.98 -3.58 8.12
N TYR A 139 -9.18 -3.84 8.63
CA TYR A 139 -9.85 -2.97 9.60
C TYR A 139 -8.95 -2.62 10.78
N LEU A 140 -8.35 -3.63 11.44
CA LEU A 140 -7.54 -3.41 12.64
C LEU A 140 -6.28 -2.59 12.36
N PHE A 141 -5.60 -2.85 11.24
CA PHE A 141 -4.42 -2.07 10.84
C PHE A 141 -4.79 -0.64 10.43
N TYR A 142 -5.95 -0.44 9.80
CA TYR A 142 -6.43 0.91 9.51
C TYR A 142 -6.79 1.69 10.76
N VAL A 143 -7.50 1.09 11.72
CA VAL A 143 -7.75 1.70 13.03
C VAL A 143 -6.42 2.17 13.64
N ARG A 144 -5.39 1.32 13.58
CA ARG A 144 -4.06 1.66 14.08
C ARG A 144 -3.38 2.80 13.30
N LYS A 145 -3.47 2.81 11.96
CA LYS A 145 -2.98 3.92 11.12
C LYS A 145 -3.63 5.24 11.54
N TYR A 146 -4.94 5.26 11.74
CA TYR A 146 -5.68 6.46 12.15
C TYR A 146 -5.37 6.92 13.59
N GLU A 147 -5.15 6.01 14.54
CA GLU A 147 -4.71 6.36 15.90
C GLU A 147 -3.36 7.09 15.93
N LEU A 148 -2.46 6.76 14.98
CA LEU A 148 -1.15 7.39 14.83
C LEU A 148 -1.17 8.64 13.94
N ALA A 149 -2.24 8.85 13.16
CA ALA A 149 -2.36 9.96 12.23
C ALA A 149 -2.67 11.29 12.93
N LYS A 150 -1.66 11.86 13.60
CA LYS A 150 -1.78 13.12 14.35
C LYS A 150 -1.76 14.37 13.46
N TYR A 151 -1.25 14.26 12.24
CA TYR A 151 -1.16 15.36 11.27
C TYR A 151 -2.39 15.39 10.37
N LYS A 152 -2.92 16.59 10.07
CA LYS A 152 -4.13 16.76 9.25
C LYS A 152 -3.95 16.14 7.85
N GLU A 153 -2.75 16.28 7.30
CA GLU A 153 -2.33 15.81 5.98
C GLU A 153 -2.26 14.28 5.96
N LEU A 154 -1.78 13.69 7.06
CA LEU A 154 -1.74 12.24 7.22
C LEU A 154 -3.12 11.64 7.32
N LYS A 155 -4.04 12.32 8.01
CA LYS A 155 -5.43 11.92 8.03
C LYS A 155 -6.06 12.04 6.63
N ALA A 156 -5.85 13.15 5.92
CA ALA A 156 -6.38 13.35 4.57
C ALA A 156 -5.87 12.28 3.57
N TYR A 157 -4.60 11.91 3.64
CA TYR A 157 -4.05 10.79 2.88
C TYR A 157 -4.73 9.47 3.19
N LEU A 158 -4.94 9.14 4.47
CA LEU A 158 -5.61 7.90 4.86
C LEU A 158 -7.08 7.92 4.41
N ASP A 159 -7.76 9.06 4.53
CA ASP A 159 -9.14 9.22 4.08
C ASP A 159 -9.27 9.01 2.58
N LEU A 160 -8.36 9.57 1.78
CA LEU A 160 -8.30 9.34 0.34
C LEU A 160 -7.97 7.87 0.02
N GLU A 161 -7.00 7.27 0.71
CA GLU A 161 -6.59 5.88 0.51
C GLU A 161 -7.77 4.92 0.76
N VAL A 162 -8.47 5.09 1.88
CA VAL A 162 -9.65 4.31 2.25
C VAL A 162 -10.80 4.54 1.27
N THR A 163 -11.04 5.80 0.86
CA THR A 163 -12.07 6.14 -0.14
C THR A 163 -11.86 5.37 -1.44
N LEU A 164 -10.65 5.40 -1.99
CA LEU A 164 -10.31 4.69 -3.23
C LEU A 164 -10.45 3.17 -3.07
N LYS A 165 -9.97 2.61 -1.94
CA LYS A 165 -10.13 1.18 -1.64
C LYS A 165 -11.60 0.78 -1.52
N ASN A 166 -12.44 1.59 -0.89
CA ASN A 166 -13.88 1.34 -0.76
C ASN A 166 -14.59 1.41 -2.13
N ILE A 167 -14.23 2.36 -3.01
CA ILE A 167 -14.76 2.42 -4.39
C ILE A 167 -14.42 1.11 -5.13
N LEU A 168 -13.15 0.72 -5.13
CA LEU A 168 -12.69 -0.51 -5.80
C LEU A 168 -13.35 -1.75 -5.18
N ALA A 169 -13.52 -1.79 -3.86
CA ALA A 169 -14.18 -2.88 -3.16
C ALA A 169 -15.65 -3.03 -3.60
N ILE A 170 -16.42 -1.94 -3.64
CA ILE A 170 -17.82 -1.98 -4.08
C ILE A 170 -17.91 -2.49 -5.53
N ILE A 171 -17.11 -1.91 -6.44
CA ILE A 171 -17.08 -2.30 -7.84
C ILE A 171 -16.76 -3.80 -7.97
N ARG A 172 -15.62 -4.25 -7.42
CA ARG A 172 -15.15 -5.64 -7.53
C ARG A 172 -16.17 -6.63 -6.97
N ASN A 173 -16.69 -6.37 -5.77
CA ASN A 173 -17.63 -7.27 -5.11
C ASN A 173 -18.99 -7.30 -5.81
N SER A 174 -19.44 -6.18 -6.40
CA SER A 174 -20.67 -6.13 -7.20
C SER A 174 -20.59 -7.03 -8.44
N PHE A 175 -19.46 -7.03 -9.15
CA PHE A 175 -19.25 -7.91 -10.31
C PHE A 175 -19.05 -9.37 -9.91
N ALA A 176 -18.46 -9.63 -8.75
CA ALA A 176 -18.28 -10.99 -8.23
C ALA A 176 -19.54 -11.57 -7.56
N GLY A 177 -20.58 -10.77 -7.34
CA GLY A 177 -21.78 -11.20 -6.61
C GLY A 177 -21.52 -11.54 -5.14
N THR A 178 -20.55 -10.88 -4.51
CA THR A 178 -20.17 -11.14 -3.11
C THR A 178 -20.48 -9.96 -2.21
N LYS A 179 -20.67 -10.23 -0.91
CA LYS A 179 -20.91 -9.18 0.08
C LYS A 179 -19.72 -8.22 0.15
N VAL A 180 -19.98 -6.92 0.04
CA VAL A 180 -18.97 -5.87 0.22
C VAL A 180 -18.69 -5.68 1.71
N SER A 181 -17.42 -5.64 2.08
CA SER A 181 -16.99 -5.11 3.37
C SER A 181 -16.25 -3.80 3.13
N LEU A 182 -16.79 -2.71 3.67
CA LEU A 182 -16.12 -1.41 3.61
C LEU A 182 -15.15 -1.31 4.77
N LEU A 183 -14.02 -0.66 4.53
CA LEU A 183 -13.22 -0.15 5.62
C LEU A 183 -14.00 1.00 6.27
N PRO A 184 -14.01 1.09 7.60
CA PRO A 184 -14.46 2.30 8.28
C PRO A 184 -13.51 3.44 7.83
N PHE A 185 -13.94 4.70 7.95
CA PHE A 185 -13.20 5.87 7.48
C PHE A 185 -13.33 6.15 5.97
N GLY A 186 -12.70 7.24 5.52
CA GLY A 186 -12.86 7.77 4.17
C GLY A 186 -14.25 8.40 3.94
N LEU A 187 -14.55 8.67 2.67
CA LEU A 187 -15.77 9.37 2.24
C LEU A 187 -16.89 8.42 1.77
N ILE A 188 -16.62 7.11 1.71
CA ILE A 188 -17.59 6.09 1.30
C ILE A 188 -18.00 5.29 2.53
N GLU A 189 -19.14 5.67 3.12
CA GLU A 189 -19.64 5.10 4.38
C GLU A 189 -20.67 3.97 4.18
N GLU A 190 -21.24 3.86 2.98
CA GLU A 190 -22.28 2.88 2.67
C GLU A 190 -22.08 2.21 1.30
N VAL A 191 -22.62 1.00 1.16
CA VAL A 191 -22.55 0.23 -0.07
C VAL A 191 -23.62 0.75 -1.05
N MET A 192 -23.17 1.34 -2.15
CA MET A 192 -24.01 1.88 -3.21
C MET A 192 -24.04 0.94 -4.42
N LYS A 193 -25.06 1.09 -5.29
CA LYS A 193 -25.01 0.45 -6.62
C LYS A 193 -23.90 1.08 -7.44
N VAL A 194 -23.29 0.32 -8.36
CA VAL A 194 -22.14 0.80 -9.15
C VAL A 194 -22.44 2.10 -9.89
N ASP A 195 -23.60 2.24 -10.52
CA ASP A 195 -23.95 3.47 -11.26
C ASP A 195 -24.16 4.69 -10.35
N GLU A 196 -24.65 4.47 -9.12
CA GLU A 196 -24.80 5.51 -8.09
C GLU A 196 -23.45 5.89 -7.50
N LEU A 197 -22.62 4.88 -7.20
CA LEU A 197 -21.25 5.05 -6.73
C LEU A 197 -20.43 5.86 -7.72
N VAL A 198 -20.48 5.54 -9.02
CA VAL A 198 -19.72 6.28 -10.03
C VAL A 198 -20.14 7.75 -10.05
N LYS A 199 -21.44 8.04 -10.06
CA LYS A 199 -21.94 9.43 -10.01
C LYS A 199 -21.50 10.17 -8.75
N TYR A 200 -21.57 9.51 -7.60
CA TYR A 200 -21.15 10.09 -6.33
C TYR A 200 -19.63 10.33 -6.30
N ALA A 201 -18.84 9.30 -6.59
CA ALA A 201 -17.39 9.32 -6.52
C ALA A 201 -16.77 10.31 -7.52
N SER A 202 -17.33 10.44 -8.73
CA SER A 202 -16.88 11.44 -9.72
C SER A 202 -16.89 12.87 -9.19
N ASN A 203 -17.70 13.17 -8.17
CA ASN A 203 -17.82 14.51 -7.57
C ASN A 203 -17.01 14.69 -6.28
N LEU A 204 -16.39 13.64 -5.73
CA LEU A 204 -15.64 13.73 -4.48
C LEU A 204 -14.35 14.54 -4.62
N TYR A 205 -13.63 14.32 -5.72
CA TYR A 205 -12.38 15.00 -6.06
C TYR A 205 -12.48 15.51 -7.49
N VAL A 206 -13.07 16.70 -7.62
CA VAL A 206 -13.37 17.34 -8.91
C VAL A 206 -12.10 17.44 -9.76
N GLY A 207 -12.19 16.96 -11.01
CA GLY A 207 -11.09 16.95 -11.96
C GLY A 207 -10.22 15.68 -11.94
N TYR A 208 -10.41 14.78 -10.98
CA TYR A 208 -9.61 13.55 -10.87
C TYR A 208 -10.44 12.30 -11.21
N PHE A 209 -11.49 12.02 -10.44
CA PHE A 209 -12.17 10.70 -10.52
C PHE A 209 -13.14 10.54 -11.68
N GLU A 210 -13.68 11.62 -12.25
CA GLU A 210 -14.72 11.56 -13.27
C GLU A 210 -14.30 10.76 -14.51
N LYS A 211 -13.13 11.09 -15.06
CA LYS A 211 -12.59 10.44 -16.27
C LYS A 211 -12.33 8.93 -16.05
N PRO A 212 -11.51 8.50 -15.08
CA PRO A 212 -11.21 7.07 -14.91
C PRO A 212 -12.45 6.24 -14.57
N LEU A 213 -13.39 6.77 -13.78
CA LEU A 213 -14.65 6.08 -13.50
C LEU A 213 -15.53 5.96 -14.76
N SER A 214 -15.59 7.01 -15.59
CA SER A 214 -16.34 7.00 -16.85
C SER A 214 -15.74 6.03 -17.87
N GLU A 215 -14.41 5.98 -17.97
CA GLU A 215 -13.71 5.00 -18.81
C GLU A 215 -13.97 3.57 -18.34
N PHE A 216 -13.94 3.32 -17.03
CA PHE A 216 -14.25 2.01 -16.45
C PHE A 216 -15.68 1.56 -16.79
N LEU A 217 -16.67 2.45 -16.86
CA LEU A 217 -18.03 2.07 -17.26
C LEU A 217 -18.09 1.53 -18.70
N VAL A 218 -17.13 1.90 -19.55
CA VAL A 218 -17.02 1.47 -20.95
C VAL A 218 -16.20 0.19 -21.07
N ASP A 219 -14.96 0.19 -20.56
CA ASP A 219 -14.01 -0.91 -20.78
C ASP A 219 -14.07 -2.02 -19.72
N ARG A 220 -14.67 -1.74 -18.54
CA ARG A 220 -14.75 -2.64 -17.37
C ARG A 220 -13.39 -3.13 -16.87
N ASP A 221 -12.32 -2.39 -17.17
CA ASP A 221 -10.96 -2.74 -16.78
C ASP A 221 -10.65 -2.23 -15.36
N LEU A 222 -10.79 -3.13 -14.39
CA LEU A 222 -10.53 -2.82 -12.98
C LEU A 222 -9.04 -2.55 -12.70
N GLU A 223 -8.14 -3.16 -13.45
CA GLU A 223 -6.69 -2.96 -13.27
C GLU A 223 -6.29 -1.58 -13.76
N LYS A 224 -6.78 -1.18 -14.94
CA LYS A 224 -6.62 0.17 -15.45
C LYS A 224 -7.21 1.21 -14.50
N LEU A 225 -8.43 1.00 -14.00
CA LEU A 225 -9.04 1.89 -13.00
C LEU A 225 -8.18 2.01 -11.75
N SER A 226 -7.66 0.89 -11.23
CA SER A 226 -6.80 0.89 -10.06
C SER A 226 -5.49 1.64 -10.28
N ASN A 227 -4.93 1.58 -11.49
CA ASN A 227 -3.70 2.31 -11.84
C ASN A 227 -3.96 3.81 -12.00
N GLU A 228 -5.08 4.21 -12.61
CA GLU A 228 -5.47 5.62 -12.66
C GLU A 228 -5.73 6.20 -11.26
N PHE A 229 -6.40 5.45 -10.38
CA PHE A 229 -6.57 5.86 -8.97
C PHE A 229 -5.25 6.05 -8.22
N ARG A 230 -4.21 5.26 -8.53
CA ARG A 230 -2.86 5.46 -7.97
C ARG A 230 -2.22 6.76 -8.48
N LYS A 231 -2.50 7.19 -9.72
CA LYS A 231 -2.06 8.48 -10.24
C LYS A 231 -2.86 9.62 -9.60
N ASP A 232 -4.18 9.49 -9.54
CA ASP A 232 -5.06 10.49 -8.91
C ASP A 232 -4.70 10.70 -7.44
N PHE A 233 -4.42 9.61 -6.70
CA PHE A 233 -3.98 9.68 -5.31
C PHE A 233 -2.77 10.61 -5.13
N TYR A 234 -1.78 10.49 -6.02
CA TYR A 234 -0.61 11.38 -6.01
C TYR A 234 -1.00 12.83 -6.29
N TYR A 235 -1.73 13.08 -7.38
CA TYR A 235 -2.02 14.45 -7.80
C TYR A 235 -2.96 15.21 -6.85
N ILE A 236 -3.91 14.52 -6.22
CA ILE A 236 -4.79 15.09 -5.19
C ILE A 236 -3.95 15.53 -3.97
N LEU A 237 -2.97 14.72 -3.59
CA LEU A 237 -2.18 14.99 -2.39
C LEU A 237 -0.99 15.91 -2.66
N LYS A 238 -0.56 16.05 -3.92
CA LYS A 238 0.61 16.86 -4.30
C LYS A 238 0.56 18.29 -3.77
N ASP A 239 -0.63 18.86 -3.63
CA ASP A 239 -0.81 20.22 -3.11
C ASP A 239 -0.30 20.38 -1.66
N TYR A 240 -0.25 19.29 -0.88
CA TYR A 240 0.35 19.29 0.46
C TYR A 240 1.89 19.45 0.43
N GLU A 241 2.58 19.33 -0.71
CA GLU A 241 4.04 19.59 -0.80
C GLU A 241 4.39 21.07 -0.66
N TYR A 242 3.44 21.98 -0.95
CA TYR A 242 3.71 23.43 -0.96
C TYR A 242 3.66 24.07 0.43
N GLU A 243 3.19 23.35 1.45
CA GLU A 243 3.24 23.78 2.85
C GLU A 243 4.61 23.37 3.45
N MET A 244 5.55 24.33 3.56
CA MET A 244 6.97 24.08 3.94
C MET A 244 7.18 23.37 5.28
N ASP A 245 6.25 23.52 6.24
CA ASP A 245 6.31 22.85 7.55
C ASP A 245 5.36 21.65 7.65
N SER A 246 4.78 21.21 6.53
CA SER A 246 3.79 20.13 6.55
C SER A 246 4.43 18.75 6.48
N PHE A 247 3.70 17.78 7.03
CA PHE A 247 4.03 16.36 6.89
C PHE A 247 3.84 15.86 5.45
N GLY A 248 3.23 16.66 4.56
CA GLY A 248 2.89 16.30 3.18
C GLY A 248 4.08 15.88 2.32
N ILE A 249 5.22 16.58 2.44
CA ILE A 249 6.45 16.26 1.70
C ILE A 249 6.94 14.84 2.02
N ILE A 250 6.93 14.46 3.30
CA ILE A 250 7.36 13.14 3.76
C ILE A 250 6.43 12.06 3.21
N MET A 251 5.12 12.28 3.29
CA MET A 251 4.13 11.32 2.84
C MET A 251 4.22 11.02 1.35
N LEU A 252 4.42 12.06 0.55
CA LEU A 252 4.53 11.91 -0.90
C LEU A 252 5.87 11.33 -1.30
N TYR A 253 6.94 11.66 -0.59
CA TYR A 253 8.22 10.98 -0.77
C TYR A 253 8.09 9.47 -0.55
N VAL A 254 7.45 9.05 0.54
CA VAL A 254 7.20 7.64 0.83
C VAL A 254 6.35 7.00 -0.27
N TYR A 255 5.24 7.65 -0.66
CA TYR A 255 4.38 7.14 -1.72
C TYR A 255 5.15 6.94 -3.03
N LYS A 256 5.88 7.96 -3.50
CA LYS A 256 6.69 7.90 -4.71
C LYS A 256 7.72 6.77 -4.68
N LYS A 257 8.41 6.59 -3.55
CA LYS A 257 9.39 5.51 -3.39
C LYS A 257 8.75 4.13 -3.39
N MET A 258 7.57 3.96 -2.78
CA MET A 258 6.84 2.68 -2.83
C MET A 258 6.38 2.35 -4.26
N ILE A 259 5.83 3.32 -4.99
CA ILE A 259 5.42 3.17 -6.39
C ILE A 259 6.63 2.84 -7.30
N GLU A 260 7.76 3.51 -7.11
CA GLU A 260 9.00 3.23 -7.83
C GLU A 260 9.43 1.76 -7.66
N LEU A 261 9.44 1.26 -6.42
CA LEU A 261 9.79 -0.14 -6.15
C LEU A 261 8.80 -1.12 -6.76
N GLU A 262 7.50 -0.81 -6.75
CA GLU A 262 6.46 -1.61 -7.39
C GLU A 262 6.66 -1.68 -8.92
N ASN A 263 6.97 -0.54 -9.56
CA ASN A 263 7.26 -0.50 -11.00
C ASN A 263 8.51 -1.32 -11.36
N ILE A 264 9.60 -1.20 -10.59
CA ILE A 264 10.82 -1.98 -10.82
C ILE A 264 10.52 -3.49 -10.70
N LYS A 265 9.76 -3.90 -9.68
CA LYS A 265 9.31 -5.29 -9.52
C LYS A 265 8.45 -5.76 -10.68
N ALA A 266 7.52 -4.92 -11.13
CA ALA A 266 6.63 -5.25 -12.26
C ALA A 266 7.43 -5.50 -13.54
N ILE A 267 8.41 -4.65 -13.86
CA ILE A 267 9.32 -4.83 -15.00
C ILE A 267 10.14 -6.11 -14.85
N TYR A 268 10.65 -6.41 -13.66
CA TYR A 268 11.44 -7.62 -13.42
C TYR A 268 10.62 -8.90 -13.66
N TYR A 269 9.42 -8.98 -13.08
CA TYR A 269 8.58 -10.17 -13.19
C TYR A 269 7.85 -10.30 -14.53
N ASN A 270 7.62 -9.18 -15.21
CA ASN A 270 7.02 -9.13 -16.53
C ASN A 270 7.83 -8.20 -17.45
N PRO A 271 8.91 -8.69 -18.08
CA PRO A 271 9.77 -7.86 -18.95
C PRO A 271 9.03 -7.25 -20.14
N ASP A 272 7.89 -7.81 -20.52
CA ASP A 272 7.10 -7.36 -21.67
C ASP A 272 6.01 -6.34 -21.25
N ILE A 273 5.85 -6.04 -19.95
CA ILE A 273 4.87 -5.07 -19.42
C ILE A 273 4.98 -3.72 -20.10
N SER A 274 3.88 -3.13 -20.58
CA SER A 274 3.95 -1.81 -21.21
C SER A 274 4.28 -0.73 -20.18
N LEU A 275 5.08 0.28 -20.56
CA LEU A 275 5.32 1.42 -19.66
C LEU A 275 4.04 2.22 -19.37
N SER A 276 3.04 2.13 -20.26
CA SER A 276 1.71 2.72 -20.03
C SER A 276 0.91 2.02 -18.94
N GLU A 277 1.27 0.79 -18.58
CA GLU A 277 0.65 0.01 -17.49
C GLU A 277 1.30 0.31 -16.13
N LEU A 278 2.44 1.00 -16.13
CA LEU A 278 3.11 1.44 -14.91
C LEU A 278 2.55 2.77 -14.39
N VAL A 279 2.71 3.00 -13.08
CA VAL A 279 2.37 4.28 -12.45
C VAL A 279 3.64 5.12 -12.37
N ILE A 280 3.90 5.92 -13.40
CA ILE A 280 5.07 6.82 -13.46
C ILE A 280 4.61 8.23 -13.07
N LEU A 281 5.16 8.78 -11.98
CA LEU A 281 4.75 10.04 -11.33
C LEU A 281 5.71 11.20 -11.60
#